data_AF-U1NYQ6-F1
#
_entry.id   AF-U1NYQ6-F1
#
_cell.length_a   1.000
_cell.length_b   1.000
_cell.length_c   1.000
_cell.angle_alpha   90.00
_cell.angle_beta   90.00
_cell.angle_gamma   90.00
#
_symmetry.space_group_name_H-M   'P 1'
#
loop_
_entity.id
_entity.type
_entity.pdbx_description
1 polymer ?
#
loop_
_entity_poly.entity_id
_entity_poly.type
_entity_poly.pdbx_seq_one_letter_code
_entity_poly.pdbx_strand_id
1 'polypeptide(L)' 'MTGAYGDLDYPTLTKRAFALGVALFLIGALGELTVSTGGLSVPQWGQTLLFDLELIGIAVALISPFVFGILLPLTE' A
#
# COMPACT_ATOMS: atom_id res chain seq x y z
N MET A 1 -0.81 36.27 3.93
CA MET A 1 0.10 35.21 3.47
C MET A 1 -0.48 33.90 3.95
N THR A 2 -1.30 33.28 3.11
CA THR A 2 -2.08 32.08 3.44
C THR A 2 -1.17 30.88 3.23
N GLY A 3 -0.94 30.08 4.27
CA GLY A 3 -0.02 28.94 4.23
C GLY A 3 -0.46 27.91 3.20
N ALA A 4 0.50 27.35 2.46
CA ALA A 4 0.29 26.37 1.40
C ALA A 4 -0.22 24.98 1.88
N TYR A 5 -0.69 24.87 3.13
CA TYR A 5 -1.13 23.66 3.80
C TYR A 5 -2.65 23.62 4.08
N GLY A 6 -3.39 24.69 3.79
CA GLY A 6 -4.79 24.84 4.24
C GLY A 6 -5.87 24.03 3.52
N ASP A 7 -5.55 23.07 2.63
CA ASP A 7 -6.57 22.35 1.85
C ASP A 7 -6.15 20.94 1.41
N LEU A 8 -5.43 20.21 2.28
CA LEU A 8 -5.12 18.81 1.99
C LEU A 8 -6.31 17.94 2.37
N ASP A 9 -6.95 17.32 1.37
CA ASP A 9 -8.08 16.40 1.59
C ASP A 9 -7.59 15.08 2.20
N TYR A 10 -7.43 15.11 3.53
CA TYR A 10 -7.03 13.98 4.37
C TYR A 10 -7.89 12.72 4.17
N PRO A 11 -9.23 12.82 4.12
CA PRO A 11 -10.07 11.68 3.76
C PRO A 11 -9.71 11.06 2.41
N THR A 12 -9.52 11.88 1.37
CA THR A 12 -9.18 11.37 0.03
C THR A 12 -7.78 10.76 -0.01
N LEU A 13 -6.80 11.37 0.64
CA LEU A 13 -5.45 10.82 0.73
C LEU A 13 -5.41 9.48 1.48
N THR A 14 -6.12 9.39 2.61
CA THR A 14 -6.22 8.15 3.40
C THR A 14 -6.78 7.01 2.54
N LYS A 15 -7.88 7.26 1.82
CA LYS A 15 -8.53 6.25 0.95
C LYS A 15 -7.61 5.81 -0.19
N ARG A 16 -6.92 6.76 -0.83
CA ARG A 16 -5.99 6.45 -1.93
C ARG A 16 -4.78 5.66 -1.44
N ALA A 17 -4.19 6.03 -0.31
CA ALA A 17 -3.08 5.31 0.29
C ALA A 17 -3.50 3.91 0.75
N PHE A 18 -4.68 3.78 1.37
CA PHE A 18 -5.27 2.47 1.70
C PHE A 18 -5.47 1.60 0.46
N ALA A 19 -6.11 2.15 -0.59
CA ALA A 19 -6.37 1.44 -1.84
C ALA A 19 -5.06 1.03 -2.53
N LEU A 20 -4.01 1.86 -2.48
CA LEU A 20 -2.68 1.51 -2.97
C LEU A 20 -2.11 0.32 -2.21
N GLY A 21 -2.18 0.32 -0.87
CA GLY A 21 -1.71 -0.80 -0.05
C GLY A 21 -2.44 -2.11 -0.39
N VAL A 22 -3.77 -2.06 -0.52
CA VAL A 22 -4.57 -3.21 -0.96
C VAL A 22 -4.17 -3.67 -2.36
N ALA A 23 -3.95 -2.76 -3.30
CA ALA A 23 -3.54 -3.12 -4.66
C ALA A 23 -2.18 -3.81 -4.69
N LEU A 24 -1.18 -3.32 -3.93
CA LEU A 24 0.12 -3.95 -3.81
C LEU A 24 0.00 -5.37 -3.23
N PHE A 25 -0.81 -5.53 -2.17
CA PHE A 25 -1.09 -6.83 -1.58
C PHE A 25 -1.71 -7.80 -2.58
N LEU A 26 -2.74 -7.36 -3.31
CA LEU A 26 -3.39 -8.19 -4.32
C LEU A 26 -2.44 -8.58 -5.46
N ILE A 27 -1.55 -7.68 -5.89
CA ILE A 27 -0.55 -7.99 -6.92
C ILE A 27 0.42 -9.07 -6.43
N GLY A 28 0.92 -8.95 -5.19
CA GLY A 28 1.79 -9.97 -4.59
C GLY A 28 1.09 -11.33 -4.50
N ALA A 29 -0.09 -11.37 -3.88
CA ALA A 29 -0.85 -12.59 -3.64
C ALA A 29 -1.29 -13.28 -4.94
N LEU A 30 -1.79 -12.52 -5.91
CA LEU A 30 -2.15 -13.08 -7.21
C LEU A 30 -0.90 -13.49 -8.00
N GLY A 31 0.22 -12.79 -7.85
CA GLY A 31 1.50 -13.18 -8.44
C GLY A 31 1.97 -14.53 -7.90
N GLU A 32 1.99 -14.71 -6.58
CA GLU A 32 2.41 -15.97 -5.97
C GLU A 32 1.45 -17.13 -6.32
N LEU A 33 0.15 -16.85 -6.35
CA LEU A 33 -0.86 -17.84 -6.76
C LEU A 33 -0.68 -18.24 -8.24
N THR A 34 -0.44 -17.29 -9.14
CA THR A 34 -0.24 -17.59 -10.56
C THR A 34 1.06 -18.36 -10.83
N VAL A 35 2.13 -18.05 -10.09
CA VAL A 35 3.40 -18.78 -10.17
C VAL A 35 3.24 -20.23 -9.69
N SER A 36 2.60 -20.43 -8.53
CA SER A 36 2.40 -21.76 -7.94
C SER A 36 1.44 -22.63 -8.75
N THR A 37 0.30 -22.08 -9.19
CA THR A 37 -0.71 -22.83 -9.96
C THR A 37 -0.33 -23.02 -11.42
N GLY A 38 0.41 -22.07 -12.00
CA GLY A 38 0.87 -22.14 -13.39
C GLY A 38 2.10 -23.04 -13.60
N GLY A 39 2.70 -23.55 -12.52
CA GLY A 39 3.95 -24.32 -12.60
C GLY A 39 5.13 -23.50 -13.14
N LEU A 40 5.06 -22.17 -13.02
CA LEU A 40 6.09 -21.27 -13.51
C LEU A 40 7.27 -21.31 -12.55
N SER A 41 8.47 -21.55 -13.08
CA SER A 41 9.70 -21.43 -12.28
C SER A 41 10.18 -19.99 -12.36
N VAL A 42 9.95 -19.24 -11.28
CA VAL A 42 10.47 -17.88 -11.13
C VAL A 42 11.73 -17.91 -10.27
N PRO A 43 12.78 -17.15 -10.62
CA PRO A 43 13.97 -17.02 -9.77
C PRO A 43 13.62 -16.62 -8.34
N GLN A 44 14.46 -17.02 -7.38
CA GLN A 44 14.27 -16.74 -5.95
C GLN A 44 13.97 -15.26 -5.68
N TRP A 45 14.70 -14.33 -6.32
CA TRP A 45 14.50 -12.90 -6.14
C TRP A 45 13.10 -12.43 -6.57
N GLY A 46 12.51 -13.08 -7.58
CA GLY A 46 11.15 -12.75 -8.04
C GLY A 46 10.09 -13.19 -7.02
N GLN A 47 10.29 -14.35 -6.38
CA GLN A 47 9.42 -14.79 -5.29
C GLN A 47 9.52 -13.85 -4.08
N THR A 48 10.74 -13.41 -3.73
CA THR A 48 10.94 -12.44 -2.65
C THR A 48 10.25 -11.10 -2.95
N LEU A 49 10.31 -10.60 -4.19
CA LEU A 49 9.61 -9.36 -4.55
C LEU A 49 8.08 -9.46 -4.47
N LEU A 50 7.50 -10.62 -4.83
CA LEU A 50 6.06 -10.85 -4.69
C LEU A 50 5.65 -10.81 -3.21
N PHE A 51 6.43 -11.46 -2.36
CA PHE A 51 6.23 -11.42 -0.92
C PHE A 51 6.43 -10.02 -0.32
N ASP A 52 7.46 -9.29 -0.77
CA ASP A 52 7.71 -7.91 -0.32
C ASP A 52 6.56 -6.98 -0.71
N LEU A 53 5.96 -7.16 -1.89
CA LEU A 53 4.76 -6.43 -2.32
C LEU A 53 3.56 -6.70 -1.40
N GLU A 54 3.36 -7.94 -0.96
CA GLU A 54 2.32 -8.27 0.03
C GLU A 54 2.57 -7.57 1.35
N LEU A 55 3.79 -7.70 1.89
CA LEU A 55 4.16 -7.15 3.18
C LEU A 55 4.06 -5.62 3.19
N ILE A 56 4.59 -4.96 2.15
CA ILE A 56 4.50 -3.51 2.00
C ILE A 56 3.04 -3.08 1.78
N GLY A 57 2.27 -3.83 0.98
CA GLY A 57 0.87 -3.55 0.75
C GLY A 57 0.05 -3.56 2.03
N ILE A 58 0.22 -4.59 2.86
CA ILE A 58 -0.41 -4.70 4.18
C ILE A 58 0.05 -3.56 5.09
N ALA A 59 1.36 -3.30 5.16
CA ALA A 59 1.90 -2.23 6.01
C ALA A 59 1.32 -0.86 5.61
N VAL A 60 1.29 -0.54 4.31
CA VAL A 60 0.71 0.70 3.79
C VAL A 60 -0.78 0.79 4.08
N ALA A 61 -1.54 -0.28 3.82
CA ALA A 61 -2.99 -0.29 4.07
C ALA A 61 -3.32 -0.12 5.55
N LEU A 62 -2.56 -0.74 6.45
CA LEU A 62 -2.81 -0.63 7.89
C LEU A 62 -2.32 0.70 8.48
N ILE A 63 -1.20 1.25 8.00
CA ILE A 63 -0.61 2.48 8.55
C ILE A 63 -1.30 3.73 7.99
N SER A 64 -1.85 3.68 6.77
CA SER A 64 -2.41 4.87 6.12
C SER A 64 -3.52 5.57 6.90
N PRO A 65 -4.47 4.89 7.57
CA PRO A 65 -5.51 5.56 8.35
C PRO A 65 -4.95 6.28 9.58
N PHE A 66 -3.90 5.73 10.19
CA PHE A 66 -3.26 6.37 11.34
C PHE A 66 -2.49 7.63 10.90
N VAL A 67 -1.75 7.57 9.80
CA VAL A 67 -0.94 8.71 9.35
C VAL A 67 -1.83 9.80 8.76
N PHE A 68 -2.61 9.48 7.73
CA PHE A 68 -3.37 10.49 6.97
C PHE A 68 -4.73 10.82 7.57
N GLY A 69 -5.34 9.88 8.31
CA GLY A 69 -6.66 10.08 8.91
C GLY A 69 -6.62 10.62 10.34
N ILE A 70 -5.49 10.47 11.05
CA ILE A 70 -5.36 10.84 12.47
C ILE A 70 -4.18 11.78 12.69
N LEU A 71 -2.95 11.35 12.43
CA LEU A 71 -1.75 12.12 12.81
C LEU A 71 -1.65 13.46 12.08
N LEU A 72 -1.71 13.46 10.74
CA LEU A 72 -1.54 14.69 9.97
C LEU A 72 -2.63 15.76 10.23
N PRO A 73 -3.93 15.41 10.28
CA PRO A 73 -4.98 16.37 10.66
C PRO A 73 -4.83 16.96 12.07
N LEU A 74 -4.11 16.30 12.98
CA LEU A 74 -3.89 16.77 14.36
C LEU A 74 -2.63 17.64 14.49
N THR A 75 -1.72 17.60 13.51
CA THR A 75 -0.47 18.37 13.53
C THR A 75 -0.54 19.71 12.80
N GLU A 76 -1.61 19.91 12.01
CA GLU A 76 -1.91 21.17 11.32
C GLU A 76 -2.99 21.97 12.07
#